data_AF-S6GC68-F1
#
_entry.id   AF-S6GC68-F1
#
_cell.length_a   1.000
_cell.length_b   1.000
_cell.length_c   1.000
_cell.angle_alpha   90.00
_cell.angle_beta   90.00
_cell.angle_gamma   90.00
#
_symmetry.space_group_name_H-M   'P 1'
#
loop_
_entity.id
_entity.type
_entity.pdbx_description
1 polymer ?
#
loop_
_entity_poly.entity_id
_entity_poly.type
_entity_poly.pdbx_seq_one_letter_code
_entity_poly.pdbx_strand_id
1 'polypeptide(L)'
;MQDYHFINLTTSTKQTGEKFAKELCNNIFKKNGFHNEIETYFSPQKKTKLEITLKSLESKDYSFKDYLIKQRISLSEYGSYSEDNKKPILRKIQNIALLRDFHFKSTDKKVGRRTCSEYYSGFYNLCKQVEYNPRMLIGLMNLLLEKLKTNDNISVSDQIFCLKKSYKSFSSLLATISIESSDTKFTSIFELVESIAEIFMSEIKLGPFNPEPKGTIIFKKESNTGLFDSIGLALNAGALIVDQGSTEEFHDVSELKSIKCRLSYIFAHEYSLLLNKGREIDFSDILSLSGNDQMELL
;
A
#
# COMPACT_ATOMS: atom_id res chain seq x y z
N MET A 1 -12.36 -31.09 4.41
CA MET A 1 -11.42 -30.54 3.42
C MET A 1 -12.27 -29.73 2.46
N GLN A 2 -12.30 -28.41 2.63
CA GLN A 2 -13.02 -27.52 1.73
C GLN A 2 -12.03 -27.16 0.62
N ASP A 3 -12.36 -27.45 -0.63
CA ASP A 3 -11.56 -27.04 -1.79
C ASP A 3 -11.63 -25.52 -1.93
N TYR A 4 -10.59 -24.82 -1.46
CA TYR A 4 -10.46 -23.38 -1.65
C TYR A 4 -9.94 -23.10 -3.07
N HIS A 5 -10.84 -23.03 -4.04
CA HIS A 5 -10.46 -22.61 -5.39
C HIS A 5 -10.05 -21.13 -5.37
N PHE A 6 -8.76 -20.86 -5.55
CA PHE A 6 -8.24 -19.49 -5.62
C PHE A 6 -8.63 -18.86 -6.95
N ILE A 7 -9.30 -17.70 -6.87
CA ILE A 7 -9.58 -16.88 -8.06
C ILE A 7 -8.49 -15.82 -8.15
N ASN A 8 -7.61 -15.94 -9.16
CA ASN A 8 -6.59 -14.92 -9.41
C ASN A 8 -7.24 -13.61 -9.89
N LEU A 9 -7.27 -12.62 -9.00
CA LEU A 9 -7.86 -11.31 -9.27
C LEU A 9 -6.91 -10.36 -10.05
N THR A 10 -5.66 -10.75 -10.34
CA THR A 10 -4.62 -9.89 -10.92
C THR A 10 -4.04 -10.42 -12.24
N THR A 11 -4.86 -10.51 -13.28
CA THR A 11 -4.49 -11.06 -14.59
C THR A 11 -3.74 -10.11 -15.53
N SER A 12 -3.47 -8.86 -15.15
CA SER A 12 -2.89 -7.86 -16.07
C SER A 12 -1.57 -7.26 -15.57
N THR A 13 -0.58 -7.14 -16.44
CA THR A 13 0.63 -6.33 -16.16
C THR A 13 0.22 -4.89 -15.81
N LYS A 14 1.05 -4.17 -15.04
CA LYS A 14 0.77 -2.79 -14.64
C LYS A 14 0.37 -1.87 -15.80
N GLN A 15 1.02 -2.01 -16.96
CA GLN A 15 0.70 -1.21 -18.16
C GLN A 15 -0.66 -1.56 -18.76
N THR A 16 -1.00 -2.85 -18.82
CA THR A 16 -2.31 -3.32 -19.28
C THR A 16 -3.42 -2.87 -18.34
N GLY A 17 -3.20 -2.95 -17.02
CA GLY A 17 -4.15 -2.50 -16.00
C GLY A 17 -4.40 -1.00 -16.03
N GLU A 18 -3.36 -0.18 -16.22
CA GLU A 18 -3.50 1.27 -16.35
C GLU A 18 -4.32 1.67 -17.58
N LYS A 19 -4.04 1.05 -18.74
CA LYS A 19 -4.80 1.30 -19.97
C LYS A 19 -6.27 0.92 -19.80
N PHE A 20 -6.53 -0.29 -19.28
CA PHE A 20 -7.88 -0.77 -19.02
C PHE A 20 -8.64 0.17 -18.07
N ALA A 21 -8.03 0.55 -16.94
CA ALA A 21 -8.67 1.43 -15.98
C ALA A 21 -8.95 2.82 -16.57
N LYS A 22 -8.05 3.36 -17.39
CA LYS A 22 -8.28 4.61 -18.10
C LYS A 22 -9.49 4.53 -19.03
N GLU A 23 -9.59 3.48 -19.84
CA GLU A 23 -10.72 3.26 -20.75
C GLU A 23 -12.05 3.09 -19.99
N LEU A 24 -12.07 2.25 -18.95
CA LEU A 24 -13.25 2.02 -18.11
C LEU A 24 -13.73 3.32 -17.45
N CYS A 25 -12.83 4.04 -16.77
CA CYS A 25 -13.17 5.28 -16.07
C CYS A 25 -13.62 6.39 -17.02
N ASN A 26 -12.96 6.54 -18.18
CA ASN A 26 -13.40 7.46 -19.24
C ASN A 26 -14.84 7.15 -19.68
N ASN A 27 -15.18 5.89 -19.88
CA ASN A 27 -16.54 5.49 -20.28
C ASN A 27 -17.58 5.80 -19.20
N ILE A 28 -17.24 5.59 -17.92
CA ILE A 28 -18.11 5.94 -16.79
C ILE A 28 -18.37 7.45 -16.76
N PHE A 29 -17.34 8.28 -16.90
CA PHE A 29 -17.45 9.73 -16.86
C PHE A 29 -18.23 10.27 -18.07
N LYS A 30 -17.96 9.78 -19.28
CA LYS A 30 -18.68 10.17 -20.50
C LYS A 30 -20.17 9.87 -20.42
N LYS A 31 -20.55 8.71 -19.85
CA LYS A 31 -21.97 8.37 -19.61
C LYS A 31 -22.66 9.31 -18.63
N ASN A 32 -21.90 10.02 -17.80
CA ASN A 32 -22.40 10.99 -16.83
C ASN A 32 -22.22 12.46 -17.31
N GLY A 33 -21.95 12.69 -18.60
CA GLY A 33 -21.84 14.03 -19.19
C GLY A 33 -20.47 14.68 -19.09
N PHE A 34 -19.44 13.93 -18.66
CA PHE A 34 -18.07 14.42 -18.51
C PHE A 34 -17.18 13.90 -19.67
N HIS A 35 -16.84 14.77 -20.62
CA HIS A 35 -16.21 14.39 -21.89
C HIS A 35 -14.71 14.65 -22.01
N ASN A 36 -14.10 15.37 -21.06
CA ASN A 36 -12.66 15.60 -21.04
C ASN A 36 -11.90 14.31 -20.70
N GLU A 37 -10.59 14.30 -20.92
CA GLU A 37 -9.74 13.20 -20.48
C GLU A 37 -9.84 13.00 -18.96
N ILE A 38 -10.04 11.76 -18.52
CA ILE A 38 -10.32 11.41 -17.12
C ILE A 38 -9.36 12.05 -16.12
N GLU A 39 -8.07 12.12 -16.45
CA GLU A 39 -7.02 12.67 -15.59
C GLU A 39 -7.22 14.16 -15.27
N THR A 40 -7.88 14.90 -16.17
CA THR A 40 -8.09 16.36 -16.03
C THR A 40 -9.09 16.72 -14.94
N TYR A 41 -9.94 15.77 -14.54
CA TYR A 41 -10.91 15.95 -13.46
C TYR A 41 -10.34 15.79 -12.06
N PHE A 42 -9.05 15.46 -11.95
CA PHE A 42 -8.38 15.24 -10.68
C PHE A 42 -7.38 16.35 -10.44
N SER A 43 -7.39 16.92 -9.23
CA SER A 43 -6.39 17.90 -8.84
C SER A 43 -4.98 17.30 -9.00
N PRO A 44 -4.06 18.02 -9.64
CA PRO A 44 -2.71 17.51 -9.85
C PRO A 44 -2.04 17.31 -8.49
N GLN A 45 -1.30 16.21 -8.36
CA GLN A 45 -0.44 16.00 -7.20
C GLN A 45 0.56 17.16 -7.11
N LYS A 46 0.67 17.78 -5.94
CA LYS A 46 1.78 18.69 -5.68
C LYS A 46 3.06 17.86 -5.63
N LYS A 47 3.81 17.86 -6.72
CA LYS A 47 5.14 17.25 -6.76
C LYS A 47 6.09 18.04 -5.87
N THR A 48 6.17 17.69 -4.59
CA THR A 48 7.26 18.15 -3.72
C THR A 48 8.57 17.70 -4.36
N LYS A 49 9.49 18.64 -4.57
CA LYS A 49 10.81 18.31 -5.12
C LYS A 49 11.49 17.33 -4.16
N LEU A 50 11.96 16.20 -4.68
CA LEU A 50 12.62 15.14 -3.91
C LEU A 50 13.69 15.71 -2.97
N GLU A 51 14.54 16.61 -3.48
CA GLU A 51 15.57 17.30 -2.69
C GLU A 51 15.01 17.98 -1.43
N ILE A 52 13.86 18.65 -1.51
CA ILE A 52 13.23 19.33 -0.37
C ILE A 52 12.78 18.31 0.67
N THR A 53 12.15 17.22 0.24
CA THR A 53 11.73 16.13 1.13
C THR A 53 12.93 15.50 1.82
N LEU A 54 14.01 15.22 1.10
CA LEU A 54 15.21 14.60 1.67
C LEU A 54 15.88 15.52 2.69
N LYS A 55 16.04 16.82 2.37
CA LYS A 55 16.62 17.81 3.29
C LYS A 55 15.77 18.00 4.54
N SER A 56 14.45 18.05 4.37
CA SER A 56 13.49 18.10 5.48
C SER A 56 13.65 16.88 6.38
N LEU A 57 13.66 15.66 5.82
CA LEU A 57 13.81 14.44 6.60
C LEU A 57 15.18 14.36 7.29
N GLU A 58 16.27 14.73 6.63
CA GLU A 58 17.62 14.74 7.22
C GLU A 58 17.69 15.56 8.52
N SER A 59 16.96 16.68 8.57
CA SER A 59 16.87 17.52 9.77
C SER A 59 15.96 16.98 10.87
N LYS A 60 15.05 16.07 10.55
CA LYS A 60 14.03 15.53 11.47
C LYS A 60 14.29 14.09 11.91
N ASP A 61 15.17 13.36 11.24
CA ASP A 61 15.42 11.94 11.53
C ASP A 61 16.92 11.62 11.52
N TYR A 62 17.46 11.38 12.72
CA TYR A 62 18.87 11.02 12.89
C TYR A 62 19.25 9.73 12.19
N SER A 63 18.36 8.74 12.14
CA SER A 63 18.65 7.46 11.49
C SER A 63 18.70 7.60 9.97
N PHE A 64 17.88 8.49 9.40
CA PHE A 64 17.96 8.84 7.98
C PHE A 64 19.24 9.62 7.67
N LYS A 65 19.63 10.56 8.52
CA LYS A 65 20.91 11.28 8.40
C LYS A 65 22.10 10.32 8.46
N ASP A 66 22.12 9.40 9.41
CA ASP A 66 23.15 8.35 9.51
C ASP A 66 23.20 7.45 8.26
N TYR A 67 22.03 7.09 7.72
CA TYR A 67 21.96 6.39 6.43
C TYR A 67 22.63 7.19 5.30
N LEU A 68 22.36 8.48 5.17
CA LEU A 68 22.99 9.32 4.13
C LEU A 68 24.52 9.39 4.29
N ILE A 69 25.00 9.55 5.52
CA ILE A 69 26.44 9.56 5.84
C ILE A 69 27.09 8.22 5.44
N LYS A 70 26.48 7.09 5.82
CA LYS A 70 26.95 5.74 5.44
C LYS A 70 26.98 5.54 3.92
N GLN A 71 26.00 6.10 3.20
CA GLN A 71 25.95 6.06 1.74
C GLN A 71 26.87 7.11 1.08
N ARG A 72 27.58 7.94 1.85
CA ARG A 72 28.40 9.05 1.36
C ARG A 72 27.60 9.98 0.45
N ILE A 73 26.42 10.38 0.91
CA ILE A 73 25.50 11.29 0.22
C ILE A 73 25.45 12.60 1.01
N SER A 74 25.71 13.70 0.32
CA SER A 74 25.53 15.06 0.81
C SER A 74 24.39 15.74 0.04
N LEU A 75 23.31 16.11 0.73
CA LEU A 75 22.16 16.74 0.07
C LEU A 75 22.44 18.18 -0.38
N SER A 76 23.53 18.81 0.08
CA SER A 76 23.98 20.10 -0.48
C SER A 76 24.48 19.97 -1.92
N GLU A 77 24.95 18.78 -2.31
CA GLU A 77 25.45 18.45 -3.64
C GLU A 77 24.39 17.80 -4.53
N TYR A 78 23.12 17.78 -4.14
CA TYR A 78 22.06 17.06 -4.85
C TYR A 78 22.03 17.34 -6.37
N GLY A 79 22.26 18.61 -6.76
CA GLY A 79 22.28 19.03 -8.17
C GLY A 79 23.46 18.49 -9.00
N SER A 80 24.56 18.06 -8.37
CA SER A 80 25.74 17.52 -9.06
C SER A 80 25.65 16.00 -9.29
N TYR A 81 24.68 15.32 -8.66
CA TYR A 81 24.48 13.89 -8.86
C TYR A 81 23.93 13.59 -10.27
N SER A 82 24.40 12.49 -10.85
CA SER A 82 24.04 11.95 -12.15
C SER A 82 23.40 10.57 -12.02
N GLU A 83 22.86 10.05 -13.12
CA GLU A 83 22.28 8.71 -13.16
C GLU A 83 23.31 7.60 -12.94
N ASP A 84 24.59 7.90 -13.15
CA ASP A 84 25.70 6.94 -12.95
C ASP A 84 26.21 6.91 -11.50
N ASN A 85 25.67 7.74 -10.59
CA ASN A 85 26.13 7.81 -9.21
C ASN A 85 25.03 7.65 -8.15
N LYS A 86 24.65 8.72 -7.45
CA LYS A 86 23.75 8.75 -6.29
C LYS A 86 22.29 8.95 -6.67
N LYS A 87 21.95 9.43 -7.88
CA LYS A 87 20.53 9.58 -8.28
C LYS A 87 19.73 8.28 -8.20
N PRO A 88 20.24 7.10 -8.63
CA PRO A 88 19.52 5.84 -8.48
C PRO A 88 19.21 5.50 -7.01
N ILE A 89 20.16 5.72 -6.10
CA ILE A 89 19.98 5.48 -4.66
C ILE A 89 18.88 6.40 -4.11
N LEU A 90 18.93 7.70 -4.45
CA LEU A 90 17.94 8.68 -4.01
C LEU A 90 16.54 8.40 -4.57
N ARG A 91 16.45 7.97 -5.84
CA ARG A 91 15.18 7.53 -6.45
C ARG A 91 14.61 6.30 -5.74
N LYS A 92 15.46 5.36 -5.33
CA LYS A 92 15.03 4.14 -4.61
C LYS A 92 14.37 4.46 -3.28
N ILE A 93 14.90 5.43 -2.53
CA ILE A 93 14.38 5.79 -1.20
C ILE A 93 13.29 6.87 -1.22
N GLN A 94 13.00 7.50 -2.37
CA GLN A 94 12.12 8.67 -2.48
C GLN A 94 10.77 8.50 -1.77
N ASN A 95 10.07 7.39 -2.02
CA ASN A 95 8.74 7.19 -1.48
C ASN A 95 8.77 6.90 0.03
N ILE A 96 9.80 6.19 0.50
CA ILE A 96 10.00 5.92 1.93
C ILE A 96 10.28 7.24 2.64
N ALA A 97 11.21 8.04 2.10
CA ALA A 97 11.56 9.35 2.64
C ALA A 97 10.34 10.28 2.68
N LEU A 98 9.49 10.29 1.65
CA LEU A 98 8.27 11.08 1.62
C LEU A 98 7.27 10.70 2.73
N LEU A 99 6.98 9.40 2.86
CA LEU A 99 6.04 8.92 3.88
C LEU A 99 6.56 9.16 5.30
N ARG A 100 7.88 8.99 5.49
CA ARG A 100 8.54 9.17 6.77
C ARG A 100 8.70 10.65 7.15
N ASP A 101 9.05 11.54 6.21
CA ASP A 101 9.09 12.99 6.44
C ASP A 101 7.73 13.54 6.88
N PHE A 102 6.65 12.96 6.35
CA PHE A 102 5.30 13.31 6.74
C PHE A 102 4.92 12.81 8.14
N HIS A 103 5.58 11.76 8.63
CA HIS A 103 5.39 11.23 9.98
C HIS A 103 6.08 12.11 11.05
N PHE A 104 7.23 12.71 10.74
CA PHE A 104 7.97 13.55 11.68
C PHE A 104 7.64 15.04 11.53
N LYS A 105 7.24 15.68 12.64
CA LYS A 105 7.09 17.14 12.72
C LYS A 105 8.43 17.79 13.04
N SER A 106 9.17 17.19 13.97
CA SER A 106 10.55 17.49 14.35
C SER A 106 11.18 16.21 14.88
N THR A 107 12.48 16.27 15.19
CA THR A 107 13.27 15.15 15.72
C THR A 107 12.58 14.36 16.83
N ASP A 108 12.00 15.07 17.81
CA ASP A 108 11.34 14.43 18.96
C ASP A 108 9.81 14.48 18.89
N LYS A 109 9.22 15.00 17.81
CA LYS A 109 7.76 15.15 17.69
C LYS A 109 7.24 14.50 16.43
N LYS A 110 6.41 13.48 16.63
CA LYS A 110 5.63 12.85 15.57
C LYS A 110 4.40 13.71 15.25
N VAL A 111 4.04 13.76 13.97
CA VAL A 111 2.69 14.21 13.56
C VAL A 111 1.73 13.08 13.97
N GLY A 112 0.55 13.44 14.48
CA GLY A 112 -0.52 12.48 14.78
C GLY A 112 -1.01 11.73 13.54
N ARG A 113 -2.23 11.15 13.56
CA ARG A 113 -2.81 10.43 12.41
C ARG A 113 -3.07 11.36 11.22
N ARG A 114 -2.04 11.68 10.44
CA ARG A 114 -2.11 12.46 9.20
C ARG A 114 -1.63 11.57 8.05
N THR A 115 -2.48 11.44 7.03
CA THR A 115 -2.15 10.72 5.79
C THR A 115 -1.37 11.64 4.86
N CYS A 116 -0.32 11.12 4.20
CA CYS A 116 0.38 11.82 3.12
C CYS A 116 -0.52 11.86 1.86
N SER A 117 -1.55 12.69 1.89
CA SER A 117 -2.63 12.69 0.89
C SER A 117 -2.12 12.81 -0.55
N GLU A 118 -1.09 13.61 -0.78
CA GLU A 118 -0.47 13.81 -2.10
C GLU A 118 0.16 12.53 -2.67
N TYR A 119 0.64 11.62 -1.82
CA TYR A 119 1.23 10.36 -2.27
C TYR A 119 0.16 9.35 -2.73
N TYR A 120 -1.04 9.42 -2.16
CA TYR A 120 -2.13 8.48 -2.43
C TYR A 120 -3.20 9.01 -3.39
N SER A 121 -3.22 10.32 -3.64
CA SER A 121 -4.12 10.98 -4.59
C SER A 121 -3.60 10.88 -6.03
N GLY A 122 -4.38 11.36 -6.98
CA GLY A 122 -4.11 11.32 -8.42
C GLY A 122 -4.70 10.08 -9.08
N PHE A 123 -5.24 10.23 -10.29
CA PHE A 123 -5.99 9.20 -11.00
C PHE A 123 -5.31 7.83 -11.01
N TYR A 124 -4.04 7.75 -11.38
CA TYR A 124 -3.30 6.47 -11.44
C TYR A 124 -3.10 5.84 -10.06
N ASN A 125 -2.81 6.63 -9.03
CA ASN A 125 -2.67 6.09 -7.68
C ASN A 125 -4.02 5.61 -7.13
N LEU A 126 -5.12 6.31 -7.43
CA LEU A 126 -6.47 5.85 -7.11
C LEU A 126 -6.78 4.51 -7.78
N CYS A 127 -6.49 4.37 -9.07
CA CYS A 127 -6.69 3.12 -9.79
C CYS A 127 -5.82 1.98 -9.22
N LYS A 128 -4.58 2.30 -8.86
CA LYS A 128 -3.65 1.35 -8.26
C LYS A 128 -4.06 0.91 -6.86
N GLN A 129 -4.63 1.80 -6.04
CA GLN A 129 -5.16 1.47 -4.71
C GLN A 129 -6.25 0.41 -4.77
N VAL A 130 -7.00 0.36 -5.87
CA VAL A 130 -8.04 -0.66 -6.09
C VAL A 130 -7.58 -1.77 -7.04
N GLU A 131 -6.27 -1.93 -7.22
CA GLU A 131 -5.66 -3.00 -8.02
C GLU A 131 -6.14 -3.07 -9.47
N TYR A 132 -6.61 -1.95 -10.02
CA TYR A 132 -7.28 -1.89 -11.32
C TYR A 132 -8.49 -2.84 -11.43
N ASN A 133 -9.03 -3.29 -10.31
CA ASN A 133 -10.18 -4.18 -10.25
C ASN A 133 -11.43 -3.46 -10.77
N PRO A 134 -12.11 -3.97 -11.82
CA PRO A 134 -13.24 -3.26 -12.46
C PRO A 134 -14.37 -2.93 -11.48
N ARG A 135 -14.69 -3.83 -10.56
CA ARG A 135 -15.80 -3.64 -9.59
C ARG A 135 -15.46 -2.54 -8.61
N MET A 136 -14.24 -2.57 -8.06
CA MET A 136 -13.78 -1.55 -7.11
C MET A 136 -13.58 -0.19 -7.80
N LEU A 137 -13.08 -0.17 -9.04
CA LEU A 137 -12.98 1.05 -9.85
C LEU A 137 -14.35 1.69 -10.05
N ILE A 138 -15.36 0.93 -10.47
CA ILE A 138 -16.72 1.47 -10.64
C ILE A 138 -17.24 2.08 -9.33
N GLY A 139 -17.07 1.36 -8.20
CA GLY A 139 -17.47 1.85 -6.89
C GLY A 139 -16.79 3.17 -6.50
N LEU A 140 -15.46 3.23 -6.63
CA LEU A 140 -14.67 4.42 -6.32
C LEU A 140 -15.00 5.59 -7.26
N MET A 141 -15.12 5.33 -8.57
CA MET A 141 -15.43 6.36 -9.57
C MET A 141 -16.82 6.96 -9.36
N ASN A 142 -17.81 6.18 -8.96
CA ASN A 142 -19.13 6.71 -8.64
C ASN A 142 -19.08 7.66 -7.42
N LEU A 143 -18.29 7.35 -6.39
CA LEU A 143 -18.09 8.27 -5.25
C LEU A 143 -17.43 9.59 -5.68
N LEU A 144 -16.45 9.50 -6.58
CA LEU A 144 -15.71 10.63 -7.12
C LEU A 144 -16.57 11.51 -8.03
N LEU A 145 -17.44 10.90 -8.84
CA LEU A 145 -18.40 11.61 -9.69
C LEU A 145 -19.34 12.50 -8.87
N GLU A 146 -19.81 12.03 -7.72
CA GLU A 146 -20.65 12.85 -6.84
C GLU A 146 -19.93 14.12 -6.36
N LYS A 147 -18.60 14.06 -6.20
CA LYS A 147 -17.78 15.22 -5.83
C LYS A 147 -17.54 16.17 -6.99
N LEU A 148 -17.47 15.65 -8.20
CA LEU A 148 -17.32 16.43 -9.43
C LEU A 148 -18.63 17.11 -9.84
N LYS A 149 -19.79 16.54 -9.52
CA LYS A 149 -21.08 17.22 -9.76
C LYS A 149 -21.23 18.51 -8.96
N THR A 150 -20.57 18.61 -7.80
CA THR A 150 -20.63 19.78 -6.92
C THR A 150 -19.45 20.75 -7.10
N ASN A 151 -18.37 20.34 -7.76
CA ASN A 151 -17.14 21.13 -7.91
C ASN A 151 -16.54 20.90 -9.30
N ASP A 152 -15.89 21.91 -9.88
CA ASP A 152 -15.26 21.78 -11.21
C ASP A 152 -14.10 20.76 -11.28
N ASN A 153 -13.57 20.35 -10.13
CA ASN A 153 -12.45 19.41 -10.02
C ASN A 153 -12.55 18.60 -8.72
N ILE A 154 -12.07 17.35 -8.75
CA ILE A 154 -11.97 16.50 -7.58
C ILE A 154 -10.69 16.85 -6.80
N SER A 155 -10.87 17.54 -5.68
CA SER A 155 -9.79 17.94 -4.78
C SER A 155 -9.03 16.73 -4.21
N VAL A 156 -7.75 16.91 -3.85
CA VAL A 156 -6.97 15.86 -3.14
C VAL A 156 -7.70 15.39 -1.87
N SER A 157 -8.36 16.32 -1.16
CA SER A 157 -9.15 15.98 0.04
C SER A 157 -10.32 15.06 -0.29
N ASP A 158 -11.08 15.36 -1.33
CA ASP A 158 -12.21 14.54 -1.77
C ASP A 158 -11.77 13.17 -2.30
N GLN A 159 -10.63 13.11 -2.98
CA GLN A 159 -10.03 11.84 -3.43
C GLN A 159 -9.71 10.93 -2.23
N ILE A 160 -9.03 11.45 -1.21
CA ILE A 160 -8.72 10.70 0.01
C ILE A 160 -10.00 10.34 0.78
N PHE A 161 -10.99 11.22 0.82
CA PHE A 161 -12.28 10.93 1.43
C PHE A 161 -12.98 9.74 0.75
N CYS A 162 -13.01 9.71 -0.58
CA CYS A 162 -13.62 8.62 -1.35
C CYS A 162 -12.83 7.30 -1.20
N LEU A 163 -11.49 7.37 -1.15
CA LEU A 163 -10.65 6.21 -0.82
C LEU A 163 -10.98 5.66 0.57
N LYS A 164 -11.08 6.52 1.58
CA LYS A 164 -11.43 6.10 2.96
C LYS A 164 -12.81 5.44 3.02
N LYS A 165 -13.78 5.94 2.26
CA LYS A 165 -15.12 5.32 2.19
C LYS A 165 -15.06 3.92 1.52
N SER A 166 -14.24 3.78 0.48
CA SER A 166 -14.00 2.49 -0.19
C SER A 166 -13.29 1.52 0.75
N TYR A 167 -12.24 1.98 1.45
CA TYR A 167 -11.55 1.22 2.48
C TYR A 167 -12.48 0.74 3.58
N LYS A 168 -13.30 1.62 4.16
CA LYS A 168 -14.26 1.24 5.21
C LYS A 168 -15.25 0.17 4.75
N SER A 169 -15.75 0.30 3.52
CA SER A 169 -16.68 -0.70 2.96
C SER A 169 -15.99 -2.05 2.80
N PHE A 170 -14.73 -2.04 2.33
CA PHE A 170 -13.94 -3.25 2.17
C PHE A 170 -13.53 -3.87 3.50
N SER A 171 -13.09 -3.08 4.48
CA SER A 171 -12.74 -3.59 5.82
C SER A 171 -13.95 -4.15 6.55
N SER A 172 -15.13 -3.52 6.42
CA SER A 172 -16.37 -4.08 6.96
C SER A 172 -16.71 -5.43 6.34
N LEU A 173 -16.49 -5.64 5.04
CA LEU A 173 -16.65 -6.96 4.42
C LEU A 173 -15.68 -7.98 5.03
N LEU A 174 -14.39 -7.64 5.14
CA LEU A 174 -13.37 -8.54 5.70
C LEU A 174 -13.65 -8.91 7.16
N ALA A 175 -14.21 -7.99 7.93
CA ALA A 175 -14.59 -8.23 9.33
C ALA A 175 -15.73 -9.27 9.47
N THR A 176 -16.51 -9.51 8.41
CA THR A 176 -17.56 -10.56 8.42
C THR A 176 -17.03 -11.96 8.14
N ILE A 177 -15.78 -12.09 7.69
CA ILE A 177 -15.15 -13.37 7.38
C ILE A 177 -14.44 -13.85 8.65
N SER A 178 -15.06 -14.77 9.39
CA SER A 178 -14.50 -15.34 10.61
C SER A 178 -13.33 -16.27 10.31
N ILE A 179 -12.31 -16.22 11.18
CA ILE A 179 -11.21 -17.18 11.17
C ILE A 179 -11.53 -18.28 12.18
N GLU A 180 -11.74 -19.50 11.69
CA GLU A 180 -11.92 -20.68 12.53
C GLU A 180 -10.57 -21.34 12.81
N SER A 181 -9.81 -20.80 13.77
CA SER A 181 -8.55 -21.40 14.21
C SER A 181 -8.60 -21.79 15.69
N SER A 182 -7.93 -22.88 16.05
CA SER A 182 -7.71 -23.26 17.45
C SER A 182 -6.83 -22.24 18.21
N ASP A 183 -6.11 -21.40 17.47
CA ASP A 183 -5.28 -20.31 17.97
C ASP A 183 -6.12 -19.02 17.97
N THR A 184 -6.35 -18.41 19.13
CA THR A 184 -7.34 -17.33 19.34
C THR A 184 -6.85 -15.94 18.89
N LYS A 185 -5.76 -15.88 18.12
CA LYS A 185 -5.05 -14.62 17.89
C LYS A 185 -5.81 -13.64 17.01
N PHE A 186 -6.57 -14.14 16.04
CA PHE A 186 -7.37 -13.32 15.13
C PHE A 186 -8.77 -13.91 15.01
N THR A 187 -9.79 -13.08 15.15
CA THR A 187 -11.19 -13.48 15.06
C THR A 187 -11.74 -13.31 13.65
N SER A 188 -11.15 -12.41 12.85
CA SER A 188 -11.58 -12.13 11.47
C SER A 188 -10.40 -11.89 10.53
N ILE A 189 -10.67 -11.99 9.23
CA ILE A 189 -9.69 -11.64 8.18
C ILE A 189 -9.24 -10.19 8.29
N PHE A 190 -10.13 -9.29 8.72
CA PHE A 190 -9.75 -7.89 8.92
C PHE A 190 -8.67 -7.74 9.99
N GLU A 191 -8.79 -8.39 11.14
CA GLU A 191 -7.79 -8.31 12.22
C GLU A 191 -6.43 -8.87 11.79
N LEU A 192 -6.42 -9.99 11.06
CA LEU A 192 -5.20 -10.55 10.48
C LEU A 192 -4.51 -9.55 9.55
N VAL A 193 -5.29 -8.94 8.65
CA VAL A 193 -4.79 -7.98 7.65
C VAL A 193 -4.32 -6.68 8.30
N GLU A 194 -5.05 -6.18 9.30
CA GLU A 194 -4.67 -5.02 10.10
C GLU A 194 -3.33 -5.25 10.78
N SER A 195 -3.15 -6.41 11.43
CA SER A 195 -1.89 -6.76 12.08
C SER A 195 -0.70 -6.76 11.12
N ILE A 196 -0.87 -7.32 9.91
CA ILE A 196 0.14 -7.27 8.85
C ILE A 196 0.43 -5.83 8.44
N ALA A 197 -0.62 -5.01 8.27
CA ALA A 197 -0.50 -3.62 7.83
C ALA A 197 0.26 -2.76 8.86
N GLU A 198 0.02 -2.98 10.15
CA GLU A 198 0.73 -2.30 11.24
C GLU A 198 2.22 -2.65 11.27
N ILE A 199 2.55 -3.93 11.07
CA ILE A 199 3.96 -4.37 10.96
C ILE A 199 4.63 -3.69 9.76
N PHE A 200 4.01 -3.68 8.58
CA PHE A 200 4.56 -3.00 7.41
C PHE A 200 4.65 -1.48 7.59
N MET A 201 3.69 -0.86 8.27
CA MET A 201 3.76 0.55 8.63
C MET A 201 4.96 0.82 9.55
N SER A 202 5.20 -0.06 10.52
CA SER A 202 6.32 0.08 11.46
C SER A 202 7.68 0.08 10.75
N GLU A 203 7.85 -0.74 9.71
CA GLU A 203 9.07 -0.82 8.89
C GLU A 203 9.37 0.49 8.14
N ILE A 204 8.33 1.27 7.83
CA ILE A 204 8.46 2.55 7.12
C ILE A 204 8.66 3.70 8.11
N LYS A 205 7.85 3.74 9.17
CA LYS A 205 7.72 4.92 10.05
C LYS A 205 8.51 4.84 11.35
N LEU A 206 8.68 3.65 11.89
CA LEU A 206 9.24 3.43 13.22
C LEU A 206 10.67 2.91 13.11
N GLY A 207 11.38 2.88 14.24
CA GLY A 207 12.75 2.40 14.33
C GLY A 207 13.76 3.16 13.44
N PRO A 208 14.94 2.57 13.20
CA PRO A 208 15.94 3.13 12.29
C PRO A 208 15.45 3.17 10.84
N PHE A 209 15.89 4.16 10.07
CA PHE A 209 15.57 4.29 8.65
C PHE A 209 15.94 3.02 7.87
N ASN A 210 14.93 2.37 7.28
CA ASN A 210 15.09 1.20 6.44
C ASN A 210 14.89 1.58 4.96
N PRO A 211 15.92 1.52 4.10
CA PRO A 211 15.80 1.83 2.67
C PRO A 211 15.06 0.74 1.87
N GLU A 212 14.82 -0.43 2.47
CA GLU A 212 14.14 -1.58 1.87
C GLU A 212 13.15 -2.22 2.87
N PRO A 213 12.06 -1.51 3.22
CA PRO A 213 11.07 -2.01 4.16
C PRO A 213 10.43 -3.29 3.65
N LYS A 214 10.07 -4.16 4.60
CA LYS A 214 9.27 -5.35 4.29
C LYS A 214 7.88 -4.94 3.80
N GLY A 215 7.37 -5.69 2.84
CA GLY A 215 6.04 -5.46 2.27
C GLY A 215 5.51 -6.63 1.44
N THR A 216 6.23 -7.76 1.45
CA THR A 216 5.88 -9.00 0.75
C THR A 216 5.92 -10.13 1.76
N ILE A 217 4.90 -10.96 1.79
CA ILE A 217 4.75 -12.12 2.67
C ILE A 217 5.15 -13.36 1.89
N ILE A 218 5.89 -14.26 2.56
CA ILE A 218 6.25 -15.59 2.07
C ILE A 218 5.93 -16.64 3.14
N PHE A 219 5.84 -17.90 2.73
CA PHE A 219 5.38 -19.01 3.59
C PHE A 219 6.41 -20.15 3.64
N LYS A 220 7.62 -19.90 4.13
CA LYS A 220 8.71 -20.89 4.16
C LYS A 220 8.59 -21.90 5.30
N LYS A 221 8.16 -21.47 6.50
CA LYS A 221 8.15 -22.33 7.69
C LYS A 221 6.91 -23.23 7.73
N GLU A 222 7.10 -24.49 8.14
CA GLU A 222 6.01 -25.49 8.23
C GLU A 222 5.07 -25.25 9.41
N SER A 223 5.47 -24.45 10.39
CA SER A 223 4.65 -24.07 11.56
C SER A 223 3.40 -23.23 11.23
N ASN A 224 3.14 -22.97 9.95
CA ASN A 224 2.09 -22.06 9.48
C ASN A 224 0.76 -22.75 9.14
N THR A 225 0.62 -24.06 9.41
CA THR A 225 -0.52 -24.86 8.91
C THR A 225 -1.88 -24.41 9.42
N GLY A 226 -1.98 -23.91 10.66
CA GLY A 226 -3.25 -23.52 11.27
C GLY A 226 -3.89 -22.24 10.73
N LEU A 227 -3.16 -21.41 9.98
CA LEU A 227 -3.64 -20.13 9.45
C LEU A 227 -3.59 -20.05 7.92
N PHE A 228 -3.22 -21.13 7.23
CA PHE A 228 -3.22 -21.13 5.77
C PHE A 228 -4.62 -20.96 5.18
N ASP A 229 -5.64 -21.51 5.83
CA ASP A 229 -7.03 -21.30 5.42
C ASP A 229 -7.39 -19.80 5.47
N SER A 230 -6.96 -19.10 6.52
CA SER A 230 -7.12 -17.65 6.65
C SER A 230 -6.39 -16.87 5.55
N ILE A 231 -5.22 -17.34 5.11
CA ILE A 231 -4.51 -16.76 3.97
C ILE A 231 -5.28 -16.98 2.67
N GLY A 232 -5.81 -18.18 2.44
CA GLY A 232 -6.68 -18.48 1.30
C GLY A 232 -7.93 -17.60 1.27
N LEU A 233 -8.58 -17.42 2.41
CA LEU A 233 -9.71 -16.50 2.57
C LEU A 233 -9.33 -15.05 2.27
N ALA A 234 -8.20 -14.58 2.79
CA ALA A 234 -7.71 -13.22 2.54
C ALA A 234 -7.34 -12.98 1.06
N LEU A 235 -6.77 -13.99 0.39
CA LEU A 235 -6.50 -13.98 -1.05
C LEU A 235 -7.80 -13.92 -1.86
N ASN A 236 -8.77 -14.78 -1.56
CA ASN A 236 -10.07 -14.83 -2.23
C ASN A 236 -10.88 -13.55 -2.04
N ALA A 237 -10.79 -12.94 -0.86
CA ALA A 237 -11.42 -11.65 -0.60
C ALA A 237 -10.69 -10.47 -1.26
N GLY A 238 -9.51 -10.68 -1.83
CA GLY A 238 -8.68 -9.63 -2.43
C GLY A 238 -7.99 -8.73 -1.42
N ALA A 239 -7.88 -9.15 -0.16
CA ALA A 239 -7.14 -8.44 0.88
C ALA A 239 -5.63 -8.69 0.76
N LEU A 240 -5.25 -9.89 0.30
CA LEU A 240 -3.92 -10.24 -0.16
C LEU A 240 -3.91 -10.35 -1.69
N ILE A 241 -2.81 -9.92 -2.28
CA ILE A 241 -2.59 -9.92 -3.73
C ILE A 241 -1.33 -10.74 -4.03
N VAL A 242 -1.46 -11.73 -4.90
CA VAL A 242 -0.32 -12.53 -5.38
C VAL A 242 0.57 -11.66 -6.26
N ASP A 243 1.88 -11.72 -6.02
CA ASP A 243 2.88 -11.05 -6.84
C ASP A 243 3.08 -11.82 -8.15
N GLN A 244 3.03 -11.11 -9.28
CA GLN A 244 3.06 -11.68 -10.64
C GLN A 244 4.44 -12.31 -10.94
N GLY A 245 4.65 -13.51 -10.43
CA GLY A 245 5.77 -14.40 -10.72
C GLY A 245 5.37 -15.88 -10.68
N SER A 246 4.14 -16.18 -10.23
CA SER A 246 3.52 -17.50 -10.35
C SER A 246 2.37 -17.38 -11.35
N THR A 247 2.57 -17.93 -12.54
CA THR A 247 1.57 -18.02 -13.62
C THR A 247 0.59 -19.18 -13.43
N GLU A 248 0.63 -19.86 -12.29
CA GLU A 248 -0.15 -21.06 -12.05
C GLU A 248 -1.38 -20.71 -11.21
N GLU A 249 -2.55 -21.09 -11.71
CA GLU A 249 -3.77 -21.16 -10.89
C GLU A 249 -3.49 -22.19 -9.80
N PHE A 250 -3.59 -21.75 -8.54
CA PHE A 250 -3.36 -22.65 -7.41
C PHE A 250 -4.66 -23.32 -7.01
N HIS A 251 -4.64 -24.64 -6.96
CA HIS A 251 -5.81 -25.45 -6.62
C HIS A 251 -5.79 -25.94 -5.17
N ASP A 252 -4.61 -25.91 -4.51
CA ASP A 252 -4.44 -26.44 -3.15
C ASP A 252 -3.60 -25.51 -2.24
N VAL A 253 -3.96 -25.51 -0.95
CA VAL A 253 -3.29 -24.83 0.16
C VAL A 253 -1.81 -25.22 0.25
N SER A 254 -1.44 -26.43 -0.17
CA SER A 254 -0.04 -26.89 -0.23
C SER A 254 0.84 -26.06 -1.17
N GLU A 255 0.26 -25.42 -2.17
CA GLU A 255 0.98 -24.61 -3.17
C GLU A 255 1.30 -23.20 -2.65
N LEU A 256 0.65 -22.76 -1.56
CA LEU A 256 0.91 -21.49 -0.85
C LEU A 256 2.38 -21.33 -0.42
N LYS A 257 3.11 -22.43 -0.17
CA LYS A 257 4.54 -22.42 0.18
C LYS A 257 5.42 -21.75 -0.90
N SER A 258 4.97 -21.74 -2.15
CA SER A 258 5.66 -21.11 -3.28
C SER A 258 5.20 -19.69 -3.59
N ILE A 259 4.12 -19.24 -2.94
CA ILE A 259 3.46 -17.97 -3.25
C ILE A 259 4.12 -16.83 -2.48
N LYS A 260 4.25 -15.71 -3.18
CA LYS A 260 4.57 -14.41 -2.61
C LYS A 260 3.34 -13.55 -2.73
N CYS A 261 2.87 -12.99 -1.63
CA CYS A 261 1.74 -12.07 -1.65
C CYS A 261 2.08 -10.76 -0.94
N ARG A 262 1.28 -9.75 -1.19
CA ARG A 262 1.33 -8.46 -0.50
C ARG A 262 -0.06 -8.06 -0.06
N LEU A 263 -0.15 -7.08 0.83
CA LEU A 263 -1.43 -6.43 1.09
C LEU A 263 -1.93 -5.75 -0.18
N SER A 264 -3.26 -5.77 -0.35
CA SER A 264 -3.95 -4.93 -1.32
C SER A 264 -3.61 -3.45 -1.07
N TYR A 265 -3.42 -2.69 -2.14
CA TYR A 265 -3.04 -1.29 -1.99
C TYR A 265 -4.15 -0.42 -1.41
N ILE A 266 -5.39 -0.93 -1.26
CA ILE A 266 -6.48 -0.19 -0.62
C ILE A 266 -6.17 0.15 0.84
N PHE A 267 -5.34 -0.65 1.50
CA PHE A 267 -4.86 -0.41 2.88
C PHE A 267 -3.80 0.70 2.95
N ALA A 268 -3.18 1.06 1.82
CA ALA A 268 -1.96 1.87 1.85
C ALA A 268 -2.19 3.29 2.37
N HIS A 269 -3.31 3.94 2.05
CA HIS A 269 -3.56 5.30 2.54
C HIS A 269 -3.89 5.38 4.03
N GLU A 270 -4.44 4.30 4.61
CA GLU A 270 -4.79 4.25 6.04
C GLU A 270 -3.55 3.92 6.88
N TYR A 271 -2.80 2.89 6.50
CA TYR A 271 -1.59 2.45 7.23
C TYR A 271 -0.30 3.12 6.72
N SER A 272 -0.41 4.06 5.79
CA SER A 272 0.71 4.76 5.17
C SER A 272 1.77 3.83 4.56
N LEU A 273 1.31 2.88 3.75
CA LEU A 273 2.15 1.88 3.08
C LEU A 273 2.61 2.35 1.71
N LEU A 274 3.70 1.77 1.22
CA LEU A 274 4.16 2.05 -0.13
C LEU A 274 3.23 1.45 -1.18
N LEU A 275 3.11 2.12 -2.32
CA LEU A 275 2.49 1.60 -3.54
C LEU A 275 3.51 0.88 -4.41
N ASN A 276 4.38 0.05 -3.85
CA ASN A 276 5.30 -0.78 -4.63
C ASN A 276 5.59 -2.08 -3.86
N LYS A 277 6.38 -2.96 -4.47
CA LYS A 277 6.81 -4.20 -3.83
C LYS A 277 7.88 -3.89 -2.77
N GLY A 278 7.72 -4.48 -1.59
CA GLY A 278 8.70 -4.42 -0.50
C GLY A 278 9.52 -5.70 -0.37
N ARG A 279 10.46 -5.71 0.57
CA ARG A 279 11.24 -6.91 0.91
C ARG A 279 10.34 -8.01 1.48
N GLU A 280 10.78 -9.25 1.35
CA GLU A 280 10.10 -10.43 1.86
C GLU A 280 10.23 -10.57 3.39
N ILE A 281 9.15 -11.00 4.04
CA ILE A 281 9.10 -11.47 5.43
C ILE A 281 8.30 -12.78 5.49
N ASP A 282 8.75 -13.72 6.31
CA ASP A 282 8.00 -14.95 6.52
C ASP A 282 6.75 -14.70 7.36
N PHE A 283 5.64 -15.34 6.99
CA PHE A 283 4.38 -15.21 7.72
C PHE A 283 4.50 -15.58 9.20
N SER A 284 5.31 -16.58 9.55
CA SER A 284 5.55 -16.94 10.95
C SER A 284 6.22 -15.82 11.74
N ASP A 285 7.08 -15.02 11.10
CA ASP A 285 7.73 -13.88 11.77
C ASP A 285 6.69 -12.79 12.04
N ILE A 286 5.74 -12.54 11.12
CA ILE A 286 4.60 -11.64 11.36
C ILE A 286 3.79 -12.13 12.57
N LEU A 287 3.48 -13.44 12.63
CA LEU A 287 2.73 -14.01 13.75
C LEU A 287 3.49 -13.88 15.09
N SER A 288 4.81 -14.01 15.10
CA SER A 288 5.57 -13.79 16.33
C SER A 288 5.53 -12.31 16.79
N LEU A 289 5.61 -11.38 15.84
CA LEU A 289 5.68 -9.94 16.12
C LEU A 289 4.37 -9.40 16.68
N SER A 290 3.22 -9.89 16.22
CA SER A 290 1.92 -9.48 16.79
C SER A 290 1.47 -10.29 18.00
N GLY A 291 2.24 -11.28 18.46
CA GLY A 291 1.95 -12.02 19.70
C GLY A 291 2.63 -11.42 20.95
N ASN A 292 3.62 -10.54 20.77
CA ASN A 292 4.20 -9.78 21.86
C ASN A 292 3.30 -8.57 22.17
N ASP A 293 2.31 -8.77 23.03
CA ASP A 293 1.64 -7.68 23.74
C ASP A 293 2.67 -6.92 24.59
N GLN A 294 3.24 -5.88 23.98
CA GLN A 294 3.48 -4.54 24.51
C GLN A 294 4.43 -3.83 23.54
N MET A 295 3.85 -3.07 22.60
CA MET A 295 4.48 -1.81 22.21
C MET A 295 4.44 -0.87 23.42
N GLU A 296 5.30 -1.12 24.41
CA GLU A 296 5.90 -0.02 25.16
C GLU A 296 6.67 0.81 24.14
N LEU A 297 6.00 1.85 23.61
CA LEU A 297 6.52 3.11 23.05
C LEU A 297 5.49 3.72 22.08
N LEU A 298 4.38 4.19 22.64
CA LEU A 298 3.69 5.36 22.11
C LEU A 298 4.25 6.62 22.80
#